data_AF-A0A957LCL8-F1
#
_entry.id   AF-A0A957LCL8-F1
#
_cell.length_a   1.000
_cell.length_b   1.000
_cell.length_c   1.000
_cell.angle_alpha   90.00
_cell.angle_beta   90.00
_cell.angle_gamma   90.00
#
_symmetry.space_group_name_H-M   'P 1'
#
loop_
_entity.id
_entity.type
_entity.pdbx_description
1 polymer ?
#
loop_
_entity_poly.entity_id
_entity_poly.type
_entity_poly.pdbx_seq_one_letter_code
_entity_poly.pdbx_strand_id
1 'polypeptide(L)'
;MKKQHIHLFIMAAVFVVVNFVVLLGLQGGLSSVWAAASLETAEIPRTFSYQGTLRDANGDLVDGTADLTLKLYDTVTGGTALYTESFTNVNVRSGLFNIVVGDT
;
A
#
# COMPACT_ATOMS: atom_id res chain seq x y z
N MET A 1 53.79 -15.76 51.44
CA MET A 1 52.82 -14.77 50.91
C MET A 1 52.69 -14.73 49.38
N LYS A 2 53.56 -15.41 48.59
CA LYS A 2 53.60 -15.27 47.11
C LYS A 2 52.56 -16.08 46.31
N LYS A 3 52.02 -17.19 46.84
CA LYS A 3 51.05 -18.05 46.11
C LYS A 3 49.67 -17.38 45.95
N GLN A 4 49.20 -16.63 46.95
CA GLN A 4 47.89 -15.97 46.91
C GLN A 4 47.80 -14.87 45.82
N HIS A 5 48.90 -14.15 45.58
CA HIS A 5 48.95 -13.12 44.53
C HIS A 5 48.88 -13.71 43.11
N ILE A 6 49.40 -14.93 42.89
CA ILE A 6 49.37 -15.59 41.56
C ILE A 6 47.95 -16.02 41.17
N HIS A 7 47.17 -16.57 42.12
CA HIS A 7 45.79 -16.97 41.85
C HIS A 7 44.88 -15.77 41.51
N LEU A 8 45.08 -14.62 42.17
CA LEU A 8 44.33 -13.39 41.89
C LEU A 8 44.65 -12.83 40.49
N PHE A 9 45.91 -12.85 40.07
CA PHE A 9 46.32 -12.45 38.73
C PHE A 9 45.75 -13.35 37.63
N ILE A 10 45.69 -14.67 37.86
CA ILE A 10 45.09 -15.61 36.90
C ILE A 10 43.58 -15.39 36.77
N MET A 11 42.88 -15.18 37.88
CA MET A 11 41.43 -14.88 37.85
C MET A 11 41.13 -13.55 37.15
N ALA A 12 41.94 -12.51 37.39
CA ALA A 12 41.81 -11.23 36.70
C ALA A 12 42.09 -11.36 35.18
N ALA A 13 43.13 -12.11 34.80
CA ALA A 13 43.44 -12.37 33.40
C ALA A 13 42.33 -13.16 32.70
N VAL A 14 41.77 -14.19 33.35
CA VAL A 14 40.63 -14.95 32.84
C VAL A 14 39.38 -14.07 32.72
N PHE A 15 39.11 -13.22 33.69
CA PHE A 15 37.97 -12.29 33.63
C PHE A 15 38.11 -11.29 32.49
N VAL A 16 39.30 -10.72 32.27
CA VAL A 16 39.58 -9.81 31.15
C VAL A 16 39.43 -10.53 29.81
N VAL A 17 39.95 -11.76 29.68
CA VAL A 17 39.82 -12.56 28.46
C VAL A 17 38.37 -12.94 28.18
N VAL A 18 37.59 -13.31 29.20
CA VAL A 18 36.17 -13.63 29.05
C VAL A 18 35.38 -12.39 28.60
N ASN A 19 35.63 -11.22 29.20
CA ASN A 19 34.98 -9.98 28.76
C ASN A 19 35.40 -9.59 27.33
N PHE A 20 36.65 -9.82 26.95
CA PHE A 20 37.15 -9.55 25.61
C PHE A 20 36.54 -10.49 24.56
N VAL A 21 36.40 -11.78 24.88
CA VAL A 21 35.73 -12.78 24.01
C VAL A 21 34.24 -12.48 23.88
N VAL A 22 33.55 -12.06 24.95
CA VAL A 22 32.13 -11.66 24.91
C VAL A 22 31.95 -10.38 24.08
N LEU A 23 32.88 -9.43 24.15
CA LEU A 23 32.84 -8.19 23.36
C LEU A 23 33.16 -8.43 21.87
N LEU A 24 34.01 -9.42 21.56
CA LEU A 24 34.30 -9.86 20.18
C LEU A 24 33.18 -10.72 19.59
N GLY A 25 32.42 -11.45 20.42
CA GLY A 25 31.28 -12.26 20.00
C GLY A 25 30.02 -11.46 19.61
N LEU A 26 29.94 -10.18 19.98
CA LEU A 26 28.79 -9.31 19.68
C LEU A 26 28.98 -8.43 18.43
N GLN A 27 30.12 -8.52 17.73
CA GLN A 27 30.40 -7.71 16.53
C GLN A 27 29.90 -8.38 15.23
N GLY A 28 29.38 -9.61 15.31
CA GLY A 28 28.96 -10.42 14.14
C GLY A 28 27.61 -10.06 13.51
N GLY A 29 27.07 -8.87 13.78
CA GLY A 29 25.71 -8.50 13.36
C GLY A 29 25.48 -7.02 13.03
N LEU A 30 26.54 -6.23 12.80
CA LEU A 30 26.40 -4.82 12.44
C LEU A 30 26.76 -4.57 10.97
N SER A 31 26.23 -5.38 10.06
CA SER A 31 26.14 -4.98 8.66
C SER A 31 24.88 -4.12 8.52
N SER A 32 25.03 -2.81 8.65
CA SER A 32 24.02 -1.85 8.23
C SER A 32 23.83 -2.01 6.72
N VAL A 33 22.86 -2.84 6.33
CA VAL A 33 22.30 -2.82 4.98
C VAL A 33 21.61 -1.47 4.87
N TRP A 34 22.29 -0.50 4.26
CA TRP A 34 21.65 0.72 3.79
C TRP A 34 20.66 0.27 2.73
N ALA A 35 19.40 0.08 3.13
CA ALA A 35 18.32 -0.07 2.17
C ALA A 35 18.29 1.24 1.38
N ALA A 36 18.75 1.20 0.13
CA ALA A 36 18.46 2.26 -0.81
C ALA A 36 16.94 2.31 -0.92
N ALA A 37 16.32 3.35 -0.37
CA ALA A 37 14.92 3.61 -0.59
C ALA A 37 14.74 3.84 -2.10
N SER A 38 13.99 2.97 -2.77
CA SER A 38 13.49 3.26 -4.10
C SER A 38 12.66 4.54 -3.99
N LEU A 39 13.04 5.56 -4.78
CA LEU A 39 12.14 6.67 -5.06
C LEU A 39 11.06 6.13 -5.97
N GLU A 40 10.02 5.56 -5.37
CA GLU A 40 8.81 5.19 -6.09
C GLU A 40 8.05 6.48 -6.43
N THR A 41 8.06 6.84 -7.70
CA THR A 41 7.07 7.79 -8.22
C THR A 41 5.74 7.06 -8.29
N ALA A 42 4.84 7.32 -7.34
CA ALA A 42 3.48 6.83 -7.43
C ALA A 42 2.83 7.38 -8.70
N GLU A 43 2.56 6.52 -9.69
CA GLU A 43 1.75 6.90 -10.84
C GLU A 43 0.34 7.22 -10.32
N ILE A 44 -0.15 8.42 -10.61
CA ILE A 44 -1.53 8.78 -10.25
C ILE A 44 -2.46 7.91 -11.08
N PRO A 45 -3.33 7.08 -10.46
CA PRO A 45 -4.30 6.30 -11.20
C PRO A 45 -5.16 7.22 -12.05
N ARG A 46 -5.15 7.01 -13.36
CA ARG A 46 -5.96 7.78 -14.33
C ARG A 46 -7.36 7.20 -14.51
N THR A 47 -7.62 6.05 -13.89
CA THR A 47 -8.90 5.35 -13.95
C THR A 47 -9.46 5.11 -12.55
N PHE A 48 -10.77 5.02 -12.46
CA PHE A 48 -11.46 4.65 -11.22
C PHE A 48 -12.69 3.81 -11.52
N SER A 49 -13.05 2.92 -10.59
CA SER A 49 -14.30 2.14 -10.70
C SER A 49 -15.47 2.95 -10.14
N TYR A 50 -16.62 2.88 -10.82
CA TYR A 50 -17.86 3.48 -10.37
C TYR A 50 -18.98 2.43 -10.37
N GLN A 51 -19.63 2.28 -9.23
CA GLN A 51 -20.72 1.34 -9.01
C GLN A 51 -21.97 2.08 -8.56
N GLY A 52 -23.12 1.64 -9.06
CA GLY A 52 -24.41 2.20 -8.69
C GLY A 52 -25.54 1.20 -8.84
N THR A 53 -26.73 1.62 -8.42
CA THR A 53 -27.96 0.85 -8.58
C THR A 53 -28.89 1.57 -9.56
N LEU A 54 -29.26 0.90 -10.63
CA LEU A 54 -30.20 1.34 -11.62
C LEU A 54 -31.61 0.84 -11.27
N ARG A 55 -32.55 1.78 -11.24
CA ARG A 55 -33.97 1.53 -11.03
C ARG A 55 -34.77 2.13 -12.17
N ASP A 56 -35.89 1.50 -12.50
CA ASP A 56 -36.83 2.03 -13.49
C ASP A 56 -37.72 3.14 -12.91
N ALA A 57 -38.65 3.65 -13.72
CA ALA A 57 -39.60 4.68 -13.30
C ALA A 57 -40.58 4.23 -12.21
N ASN A 58 -40.79 2.92 -12.05
CA ASN A 58 -41.64 2.34 -11.01
C ASN A 58 -40.86 2.06 -9.72
N GLY A 59 -39.53 2.19 -9.75
CA GLY A 59 -38.64 1.90 -8.65
C GLY A 59 -38.18 0.44 -8.59
N ASP A 60 -38.47 -0.36 -9.61
CA ASP A 60 -38.00 -1.73 -9.71
C ASP A 60 -36.54 -1.78 -10.16
N LEU A 61 -35.82 -2.80 -9.71
CA LEU A 61 -34.43 -3.01 -10.09
C LEU A 61 -34.35 -3.41 -11.57
N VAL A 62 -33.47 -2.75 -12.31
CA VAL A 62 -33.26 -3.06 -13.73
C VAL A 62 -32.33 -4.27 -13.86
N ASP A 63 -32.71 -5.20 -14.74
CA ASP A 63 -31.90 -6.35 -15.14
C ASP A 63 -31.69 -6.35 -16.65
N GLY A 64 -30.47 -6.68 -17.10
CA GLY A 64 -30.14 -6.78 -18.52
C GLY A 64 -28.94 -5.91 -18.92
N THR A 65 -28.97 -5.37 -20.14
CA THR A 65 -27.93 -4.46 -20.62
C THR A 65 -28.47 -3.03 -20.70
N ALA A 66 -27.64 -2.07 -20.32
CA ALA A 66 -27.96 -0.64 -20.39
C ALA A 66 -26.79 0.15 -20.99
N ASP A 67 -27.13 1.18 -21.75
CA ASP A 67 -26.15 2.17 -22.19
C ASP A 67 -26.09 3.29 -21.14
N LEU A 68 -24.88 3.59 -20.66
CA LEU A 68 -24.63 4.56 -19.60
C LEU A 68 -23.75 5.68 -20.13
N THR A 69 -24.08 6.93 -19.81
CA THR A 69 -23.22 8.07 -20.10
C THR A 69 -22.84 8.76 -18.79
N LEU A 70 -21.55 8.79 -18.50
CA LEU A 70 -21.00 9.54 -17.37
C LEU A 70 -20.64 10.95 -17.84
N LYS A 71 -21.00 11.95 -17.04
CA LYS A 71 -20.63 13.35 -17.26
C LYS A 71 -20.12 13.97 -15.97
N LEU A 72 -18.97 14.63 -16.04
CA LEU A 72 -18.40 15.38 -14.91
C LEU A 72 -18.55 16.89 -15.16
N TYR A 73 -18.97 17.62 -14.13
CA TYR A 73 -19.19 19.07 -14.18
C TYR A 73 -18.39 19.74 -13.06
N ASP A 74 -17.97 20.99 -13.27
CA ASP A 74 -17.37 21.85 -12.24
C ASP A 74 -18.39 22.74 -11.50
N THR A 75 -19.58 22.85 -12.07
CA THR A 75 -20.62 23.77 -11.64
C THR A 75 -21.89 23.00 -11.30
N VAL A 76 -22.57 23.45 -10.25
CA VAL A 76 -23.75 22.76 -9.71
C VAL A 76 -24.95 22.82 -10.66
N THR A 77 -25.08 23.89 -11.45
CA THR A 77 -26.19 24.07 -12.41
C THR A 77 -25.74 24.78 -13.68
N GLY A 78 -26.16 24.28 -14.84
CA GLY A 78 -26.08 25.00 -16.11
C GLY A 78 -24.71 25.08 -16.79
N GLY A 79 -23.72 24.28 -16.36
CA GLY A 79 -22.39 24.23 -16.96
C GLY A 79 -22.22 23.21 -18.09
N THR A 80 -21.12 23.35 -18.83
CA THR A 80 -20.65 22.36 -19.80
C THR A 80 -19.97 21.20 -19.07
N ALA A 81 -20.16 19.97 -19.56
CA ALA A 81 -19.46 18.82 -19.00
C ALA A 81 -17.95 18.92 -19.28
N LEU A 82 -17.12 18.88 -18.24
CA LEU A 82 -15.66 18.81 -18.33
C LEU A 82 -15.19 17.46 -18.90
N TYR A 83 -15.95 16.41 -18.63
CA TYR A 83 -15.66 15.06 -19.08
C TYR A 83 -16.96 14.37 -19.47
N THR A 84 -16.92 13.58 -20.53
CA THR A 84 -18.06 12.76 -20.97
C THR A 84 -17.53 11.44 -21.51
N GLU A 85 -18.04 10.33 -20.98
CA GLU A 85 -17.67 8.98 -21.39
C GLU A 85 -18.95 8.17 -21.55
N SER A 86 -19.03 7.37 -22.62
CA SER A 86 -20.21 6.56 -22.95
C SER A 86 -19.84 5.09 -22.93
N PHE A 87 -20.59 4.33 -22.14
CA PHE A 87 -20.47 2.88 -22.01
C PHE A 87 -21.68 2.24 -22.69
N THR A 88 -21.42 1.35 -23.63
CA THR A 88 -22.49 0.62 -24.32
C THR A 88 -22.57 -0.80 -23.78
N ASN A 89 -23.78 -1.36 -23.74
CA ASN A 89 -24.02 -2.74 -23.36
C ASN A 89 -23.46 -3.11 -21.97
N VAL A 90 -23.60 -2.21 -20.98
CA VAL A 90 -23.19 -2.46 -19.60
C VAL A 90 -24.14 -3.47 -18.97
N ASN A 91 -23.60 -4.58 -18.48
CA ASN A 91 -24.40 -5.62 -17.86
C ASN A 91 -24.82 -5.22 -16.43
N VAL A 92 -26.13 -5.08 -16.24
CA VAL A 92 -26.78 -4.75 -14.97
C VAL A 92 -27.44 -6.01 -14.41
N ARG A 93 -27.17 -6.30 -13.13
CA ARG A 93 -27.77 -7.46 -12.42
C ARG A 93 -28.34 -7.02 -11.08
N SER A 94 -29.62 -7.27 -10.87
CA SER A 94 -30.39 -6.80 -9.71
C SER A 94 -30.20 -5.30 -9.50
N GLY A 95 -30.24 -4.52 -10.58
CA GLY A 95 -29.96 -3.09 -10.59
C GLY A 95 -28.49 -2.73 -10.42
N LEU A 96 -27.60 -3.63 -10.00
CA LEU A 96 -26.19 -3.31 -9.80
C LEU A 96 -25.45 -3.22 -11.13
N PHE A 97 -24.76 -2.11 -11.36
CA PHE A 97 -23.81 -1.95 -12.46
C PHE A 97 -22.44 -1.54 -11.91
N ASN A 98 -21.37 -1.91 -12.62
CA ASN A 98 -20.01 -1.48 -12.32
C ASN A 98 -19.32 -1.09 -13.63
N ILE A 99 -18.73 0.08 -13.68
CA ILE A 99 -17.99 0.61 -14.83
C ILE A 99 -16.61 1.09 -14.38
N VAL A 100 -15.63 1.08 -15.30
CA VAL A 100 -14.33 1.68 -15.08
C VAL A 100 -14.27 2.94 -15.92
N VAL A 101 -14.07 4.09 -15.27
CA VAL A 101 -14.07 5.41 -15.87
C VAL A 101 -12.64 5.80 -16.20
N GLY A 102 -12.42 6.39 -17.38
CA GLY A 102 -11.10 6.82 -17.84
C GLY A 102 -10.26 5.73 -18.51
N ASP A 103 -10.84 4.55 -18.78
CA ASP A 103 -10.18 3.44 -19.48
C ASP A 103 -10.28 3.53 -21.01
N THR A 104 -10.99 4.54 -21.51
CA THR A 104 -11.25 4.79 -22.95
C THR A 104 -10.06 5.37 -23.70
#